data_AF-A0A933HW33-F1
#
_entry.id   AF-A0A933HW33-F1
#
_cell.length_a   1.000
_cell.length_b   1.000
_cell.length_c   1.000
_cell.angle_alpha   90.00
_cell.angle_beta   90.00
_cell.angle_gamma   90.00
#
_symmetry.space_group_name_H-M   'P 1'
#
loop_
_entity.id
_entity.type
_entity.pdbx_description
1 polymer ?
#
loop_
_entity_poly.entity_id
_entity_poly.type
_entity_poly.pdbx_seq_one_letter_code
_entity_poly.pdbx_strand_id
1 'polypeptide(L)'
;MAATLTAEVLQDDIAVSLARAMAAANKRARESGIDVLQSLISISQRALDGDLLWRINYGPKEYIGRRGGDLIVEVDPRDASIKRVLRGQ
;
A
#
# COMPACT_ATOMS: atom_id res chain seq x y z
N MET A 1 15.78 -3.53 -12.13
CA MET A 1 15.91 -4.96 -12.51
C MET A 1 14.53 -5.54 -12.65
N ALA A 2 14.21 -6.19 -13.76
CA ALA A 2 12.98 -6.96 -13.87
C ALA A 2 13.19 -8.26 -13.08
N ALA A 3 12.63 -8.34 -11.87
CA ALA A 3 12.53 -9.61 -11.17
C ALA A 3 11.43 -10.42 -11.87
N THR A 4 11.78 -11.59 -12.39
CA THR A 4 10.78 -12.49 -13.00
C THR A 4 10.05 -13.20 -11.86
N LEU A 5 8.73 -13.07 -11.79
CA LEU A 5 7.93 -13.82 -10.84
C LEU A 5 7.91 -15.28 -11.25
N THR A 6 8.12 -16.20 -10.32
CA THR A 6 7.98 -17.63 -10.57
C THR A 6 6.50 -18.00 -10.70
N ALA A 7 6.21 -19.13 -11.35
CA ALA A 7 4.84 -19.62 -11.49
C ALA A 7 4.16 -19.84 -10.13
N GLU A 8 4.92 -20.29 -9.12
CA GLU A 8 4.44 -20.46 -7.75
C GLU A 8 3.92 -19.15 -7.14
N VAL A 9 4.65 -18.04 -7.31
CA VAL A 9 4.23 -16.72 -6.81
C VAL A 9 2.99 -16.21 -7.55
N LEU A 10 2.86 -16.51 -8.85
CA LEU A 10 1.71 -16.11 -9.66
C LEU A 10 0.44 -16.90 -9.34
N GLN A 11 0.55 -18.09 -8.73
CA GLN A 11 -0.57 -18.91 -8.30
C GLN A 11 -1.04 -18.58 -6.87
N ASP A 12 -0.27 -17.80 -6.11
CA ASP A 12 -0.67 -17.32 -4.79
C ASP A 12 -1.56 -16.06 -4.94
N ASP A 13 -2.86 -16.26 -4.75
CA ASP A 13 -3.86 -15.20 -4.86
C ASP A 13 -3.58 -14.03 -3.90
N ILE A 14 -3.05 -14.28 -2.70
CA ILE A 14 -2.72 -13.23 -1.73
C ILE A 14 -1.51 -12.44 -2.21
N ALA A 15 -0.47 -13.12 -2.69
CA ALA A 15 0.73 -12.46 -3.21
C ALA A 15 0.39 -11.58 -4.41
N VAL A 16 -0.38 -12.10 -5.37
CA VAL A 16 -0.78 -11.35 -6.57
C VAL A 16 -1.70 -10.19 -6.19
N SER A 17 -2.68 -10.42 -5.31
CA SER A 17 -3.58 -9.38 -4.80
C SER A 17 -2.80 -8.24 -4.13
N LEU A 18 -1.86 -8.59 -3.25
CA LEU A 18 -1.03 -7.61 -2.56
C LEU A 18 -0.11 -6.87 -3.53
N ALA A 19 0.51 -7.55 -4.48
CA ALA A 19 1.37 -6.92 -5.48
C ALA A 19 0.61 -5.87 -6.31
N ARG A 20 -0.63 -6.19 -6.74
CA ARG A 20 -1.52 -5.24 -7.43
C ARG A 20 -1.86 -4.04 -6.55
N ALA A 21 -2.27 -4.29 -5.30
CA ALA A 21 -2.61 -3.22 -4.36
C ALA A 21 -1.42 -2.30 -4.07
N MET A 22 -0.24 -2.88 -3.87
CA MET A 22 1.01 -2.15 -3.66
C MET A 22 1.39 -1.32 -4.88
N ALA A 23 1.23 -1.83 -6.11
CA ALA A 23 1.52 -1.07 -7.32
C ALA A 23 0.63 0.19 -7.42
N ALA A 24 -0.68 0.05 -7.18
CA ALA A 24 -1.64 1.15 -7.17
C ALA A 24 -1.34 2.16 -6.06
N ALA A 25 -1.10 1.68 -4.83
CA ALA A 25 -0.78 2.52 -3.69
C ALA A 25 0.54 3.29 -3.89
N ASN A 26 1.58 2.63 -4.40
CA ASN A 26 2.88 3.26 -4.67
C ASN A 26 2.76 4.38 -5.70
N LYS A 27 1.94 4.18 -6.74
CA LYS A 27 1.66 5.22 -7.73
C LYS A 27 1.03 6.45 -7.07
N ARG A 28 -0.02 6.25 -6.27
CA ARG A 28 -0.70 7.34 -5.54
C ARG A 28 0.19 8.02 -4.51
N ALA A 29 1.06 7.27 -3.83
CA ALA A 29 2.00 7.84 -2.87
C ALA A 29 2.98 8.81 -3.55
N ARG A 30 3.55 8.42 -4.70
CA ARG A 30 4.42 9.30 -5.49
C ARG A 30 3.69 10.54 -6.01
N GLU A 31 2.46 10.38 -6.51
CA GLU A 31 1.59 11.50 -6.91
C GLU A 31 1.32 12.49 -5.75
N SER A 32 1.40 12.00 -4.51
CA SER A 32 1.17 12.77 -3.29
C SER A 32 2.44 13.39 -2.70
N GLY A 33 3.58 13.25 -3.38
CA GLY A 33 4.90 13.75 -2.95
C GLY A 33 5.62 12.86 -1.95
N ILE A 34 5.16 11.63 -1.73
CA ILE A 34 5.81 10.68 -0.82
C ILE A 34 6.92 9.92 -1.54
N ASP A 35 8.12 9.93 -0.96
CA ASP A 35 9.20 9.03 -1.35
C ASP A 35 8.95 7.64 -0.74
N VAL A 36 8.40 6.74 -1.56
CA VAL A 36 8.09 5.35 -1.20
C VAL A 36 9.31 4.62 -0.66
N LEU A 37 10.51 4.82 -1.22
CA LEU A 37 11.71 4.09 -0.82
C LEU A 37 12.27 4.58 0.52
N GLN A 38 11.96 5.83 0.88
CA GLN A 38 12.32 6.43 2.16
C GLN A 38 11.22 6.33 3.22
N SER A 39 10.09 5.69 2.89
CA SER A 39 9.00 5.46 3.83
C SER A 39 9.20 4.18 4.65
N LEU A 40 8.75 4.19 5.89
CA LEU A 40 8.40 2.97 6.62
C LEU A 40 7.04 2.51 6.09
N ILE A 41 7.02 1.35 5.43
CA ILE A 41 5.80 0.82 4.82
C ILE A 41 5.22 -0.25 5.73
N SER A 42 3.95 -0.08 6.12
CA SER A 42 3.18 -1.14 6.79
C SER A 42 1.95 -1.49 5.97
N ILE A 43 1.61 -2.78 5.98
CA ILE A 43 0.54 -3.35 5.17
C ILE A 43 -0.36 -4.15 6.11
N SER A 44 -1.65 -3.90 6.03
CA SER A 44 -2.66 -4.62 6.80
C SER A 44 -3.88 -4.88 5.95
N GLN A 45 -4.63 -5.94 6.28
CA GLN A 45 -5.97 -6.15 5.75
C GLN A 45 -6.98 -5.47 6.67
N ARG A 46 -7.99 -4.85 6.09
CA ARG A 46 -9.08 -4.20 6.81
C ARG A 46 -10.41 -4.59 6.18
N ALA A 47 -11.38 -5.01 6.99
CA ALA A 47 -12.76 -5.12 6.53
C ALA A 47 -13.42 -3.73 6.58
N LEU A 48 -14.07 -3.33 5.49
CA LEU A 48 -14.92 -2.12 5.41
C LEU A 48 -16.20 -2.51 4.69
N ASP A 49 -17.35 -2.33 5.35
CA ASP A 49 -18.68 -2.64 4.80
C ASP A 49 -18.82 -4.07 4.25
N GLY A 50 -18.09 -5.03 4.85
CA GLY A 50 -18.06 -6.43 4.43
C GLY A 50 -17.03 -6.77 3.35
N ASP A 51 -16.43 -5.78 2.71
CA ASP A 51 -15.36 -5.96 1.73
C ASP A 51 -13.98 -5.94 2.41
N LEU A 52 -13.10 -6.84 1.99
CA LEU A 52 -11.70 -6.86 2.41
C LEU A 52 -10.92 -5.83 1.60
N LEU A 53 -10.17 -4.95 2.28
CA LEU A 53 -9.30 -3.95 1.67
C LEU A 53 -7.86 -4.14 2.13
N TRP A 54 -6.92 -3.84 1.24
CA TRP A 54 -5.53 -3.62 1.62
C TRP A 54 -5.35 -2.18 2.08
N ARG A 55 -4.82 -2.01 3.29
CA ARG A 55 -4.40 -0.72 3.82
C ARG A 55 -2.88 -0.65 3.81
N ILE A 56 -2.35 0.26 3.01
CA ILE A 56 -0.91 0.52 2.89
C ILE A 56 -0.64 1.86 3.57
N ASN A 57 0.21 1.87 4.59
CA ASN A 57 0.69 3.08 5.23
C ASN A 57 2.12 3.39 4.79
N TYR A 58 2.39 4.67 4.53
CA TYR A 58 3.70 5.24 4.28
C TYR A 58 3.99 6.24 5.40
N GLY A 59 4.78 5.84 6.39
CA GLY A 59 5.20 6.69 7.48
C GLY A 59 6.67 7.11 7.39
N PRO A 60 7.13 8.06 8.21
CA PRO A 60 8.55 8.40 8.32
C PRO A 60 9.32 7.24 8.97
N LYS A 61 10.52 6.92 8.44
CA LYS A 61 11.44 5.95 9.07
C LYS A 61 11.94 6.42 10.43
N GLU A 62 12.14 7.72 10.58
CA GLU A 62 12.55 8.37 11.82
C GLU A 62 11.31 8.90 12.55
N TYR A 63 10.66 8.01 13.31
CA TYR A 63 9.42 8.32 14.04
C TYR A 63 9.65 9.24 15.26
N ILE A 64 10.88 9.34 15.77
CA ILE A 64 11.19 10.14 16.95
C ILE A 64 11.21 11.63 16.55
N GLY A 65 10.13 12.35 16.88
CA GLY A 65 10.06 13.81 16.77
C GLY A 65 9.22 14.36 15.61
N ARG A 66 8.61 13.51 14.78
CA ARG A 66 7.63 13.93 13.75
C ARG A 66 6.28 13.26 14.01
N ARG A 67 5.33 14.02 14.55
CA ARG A 67 3.90 13.66 14.46
C ARG A 67 3.39 14.13 13.11
N GLY A 68 2.62 13.29 12.44
CA GLY A 68 1.99 13.58 11.16
C GLY A 68 2.89 13.29 9.95
N GLY A 69 2.28 13.40 8.75
CA GLY A 69 2.95 13.13 7.48
C GLY A 69 2.78 11.71 6.94
N ASP A 70 2.11 10.84 7.69
CA ASP A 70 1.72 9.52 7.21
C ASP A 70 0.75 9.65 6.03
N LEU A 71 0.96 8.85 4.99
CA LEU A 71 -0.02 8.66 3.93
C LEU A 71 -0.55 7.24 4.02
N ILE A 72 -1.88 7.11 4.08
CA ILE A 72 -2.55 5.81 4.08
C ILE A 72 -3.37 5.71 2.81
N VAL A 73 -3.18 4.63 2.06
CA VAL A 73 -3.96 4.31 0.87
C VAL A 73 -4.69 3.00 1.10
N GLU A 74 -6.00 3.03 0.98
CA GLU A 74 -6.85 1.82 1.03
C GLU A 74 -7.23 1.42 -0.39
N VAL A 75 -6.92 0.16 -0.74
CA VAL A 75 -7.04 -0.39 -2.09
C VAL A 75 -7.87 -1.66 -2.06
N ASP A 76 -8.75 -1.79 -3.04
CA ASP A 76 -9.55 -3.01 -3.23
C ASP A 76 -8.71 -4.11 -3.87
N PRO A 77 -8.67 -5.32 -3.27
CA PRO A 77 -7.85 -6.43 -3.73
C PRO A 77 -8.28 -7.00 -5.10
N ARG A 78 -9.53 -6.75 -5.53
CA ARG A 78 -10.12 -7.33 -6.74
C ARG A 78 -9.67 -6.60 -7.99
N ASP A 79 -9.70 -5.27 -7.97
CA ASP A 79 -9.49 -4.42 -9.14
C ASP A 79 -8.37 -3.38 -8.97
N ALA A 80 -7.69 -3.38 -7.81
CA ALA A 80 -6.67 -2.40 -7.44
C ALA A 80 -7.17 -0.93 -7.43
N SER A 81 -8.49 -0.72 -7.32
CA SER A 81 -9.07 0.61 -7.19
C SER A 81 -8.77 1.20 -5.81
N ILE A 82 -8.38 2.47 -5.79
CA ILE A 82 -8.15 3.20 -4.54
C ILE A 82 -9.51 3.61 -3.97
N LYS A 83 -9.89 3.03 -2.84
CA LYS A 83 -11.15 3.35 -2.14
C LYS A 83 -11.00 4.56 -1.24
N ARG A 84 -9.81 4.77 -0.68
CA ARG A 84 -9.55 5.88 0.24
C ARG A 84 -8.10 6.31 0.24
N VAL A 85 -7.88 7.60 0.46
CA VAL A 85 -6.57 8.18 0.79
C VAL A 85 -6.75 9.01 2.05
N LEU A 86 -5.95 8.73 3.08
CA LEU A 86 -5.94 9.46 4.35
C LEU A 86 -4.54 10.03 4.59
N ARG A 87 -4.46 11.20 5.22
CA ARG A 87 -3.20 11.77 5.70
C ARG A 87 -3.22 11.83 7.22
N GLY A 88 -2.14 11.37 7.85
CA GLY A 88 -1.90 11.54 9.29
C GLY A 88 -1.65 13.02 9.59
N GLN A 89 -2.38 13.53 10.59
CA GLN A 89 -2.20 14.88 11.13
C GLN A 89 -0.97 14.96 12.03
#